data_AF-A0AAD7ULU7-F1
#
_entry.id   AF-A0AAD7ULU7-F1
#
_cell.length_a   1.000
_cell.length_b   1.000
_cell.length_c   1.000
_cell.angle_alpha   90.00
_cell.angle_beta   90.00
_cell.angle_gamma   90.00
#
_symmetry.space_group_name_H-M   'P 1'
#
loop_
_entity.id
_entity.type
_entity.pdbx_description
1 polymer ?
#
loop_
_entity_poly.entity_id
_entity_poly.type
_entity_poly.pdbx_seq_one_letter_code
_entity_poly.pdbx_strand_id
1 'polypeptide(L)'
;MAPLLSAEDIKMLGPLIRATWAYFMVYYTFMIFQSFAKYYVFFSTKKKNEKSPSLREVKYEQKRGLALLADRTFLNMLEQSVPLITSTWLYGLVVDPTFASTLVYIYLFFRLPYPLLFKLGPPFIFLSTGPNYCVIGYALVKTGLASLAA
;
A
#
# COMPACT_ATOMS: atom_id res chain seq x y z
N MET A 1 -16.27 -18.55 22.84
CA MET A 1 -16.93 -17.97 21.64
C MET A 1 -16.71 -18.95 20.50
N ALA A 2 -17.76 -19.49 19.90
CA ALA A 2 -17.61 -20.27 18.68
C ALA A 2 -17.17 -19.31 17.54
N PRO A 3 -16.27 -19.72 16.63
CA PRO A 3 -15.87 -18.89 15.51
C PRO A 3 -17.07 -18.67 14.57
N LEU A 4 -17.19 -17.45 14.03
CA LEU A 4 -18.24 -17.07 13.09
C LEU A 4 -18.13 -17.80 11.74
N LEU A 5 -16.93 -18.28 11.40
CA LEU A 5 -16.61 -19.02 10.19
C LEU A 5 -16.28 -20.46 10.53
N SER A 6 -16.67 -21.39 9.67
CA SER A 6 -16.26 -22.79 9.81
C SER A 6 -14.76 -22.95 9.56
N ALA A 7 -14.19 -24.08 9.99
CA ALA A 7 -12.79 -24.39 9.71
C ALA A 7 -12.50 -24.46 8.19
N GLU A 8 -13.47 -24.89 7.39
CA GLU A 8 -13.34 -24.97 5.94
C GLU A 8 -13.36 -23.58 5.30
N ASP A 9 -14.24 -22.68 5.77
CA ASP A 9 -14.26 -21.28 5.32
C ASP A 9 -12.92 -20.59 5.61
N ILE A 10 -12.36 -20.81 6.82
CA ILE A 10 -11.06 -20.26 7.20
C ILE A 10 -9.95 -20.80 6.30
N LYS A 11 -9.98 -22.09 5.99
CA LYS A 11 -9.00 -22.73 5.11
C LYS A 11 -9.09 -22.17 3.69
N MET A 12 -10.31 -21.98 3.18
CA MET A 12 -10.58 -21.41 1.86
C MET A 12 -10.13 -19.94 1.76
N LEU A 13 -10.39 -19.12 2.79
CA LEU A 13 -9.96 -17.72 2.85
C LEU A 13 -8.48 -17.53 3.23
N GLY A 14 -7.82 -18.59 3.72
CA GLY A 14 -6.45 -18.57 4.22
C GLY A 14 -5.44 -17.89 3.29
N PRO A 15 -5.42 -18.16 1.97
CA PRO A 15 -4.54 -17.46 1.03
C PRO A 15 -4.73 -15.94 1.02
N LEU A 16 -5.98 -15.47 0.98
CA LEU A 16 -6.31 -14.04 0.95
C LEU A 16 -5.98 -13.35 2.28
N ILE A 17 -6.21 -14.04 3.41
CA ILE A 17 -5.80 -13.56 4.74
C ILE A 17 -4.28 -13.35 4.80
N ARG A 18 -3.49 -14.32 4.35
CA ARG A 18 -2.02 -14.22 4.33
C ARG A 18 -1.54 -13.11 3.40
N ALA A 19 -2.16 -12.96 2.22
CA ALA A 19 -1.82 -11.86 1.32
C ALA A 19 -2.16 -10.48 1.93
N THR A 20 -3.29 -10.39 2.65
CA THR A 20 -3.67 -9.18 3.41
C THR A 20 -2.65 -8.87 4.51
N TRP A 21 -2.15 -9.89 5.21
CA TRP A 21 -1.06 -9.72 6.18
C TRP A 21 0.21 -9.21 5.51
N ALA A 22 0.64 -9.80 4.39
CA ALA A 22 1.79 -9.34 3.63
C ALA A 22 1.61 -7.87 3.19
N TYR A 23 0.40 -7.50 2.78
CA TYR A 23 0.06 -6.11 2.48
C TYR A 23 0.28 -5.19 3.67
N PHE A 24 -0.24 -5.55 4.85
CA PHE A 24 -0.06 -4.73 6.05
C PHE A 24 1.40 -4.66 6.48
N MET A 25 2.21 -5.72 6.31
CA MET A 25 3.65 -5.65 6.56
C MET A 25 4.33 -4.58 5.71
N VAL A 26 4.01 -4.51 4.41
CA VAL A 26 4.53 -3.46 3.52
C VAL A 26 3.98 -2.08 3.90
N TYR A 27 2.69 -1.99 4.24
CA TYR A 27 2.04 -0.75 4.70
C TYR A 27 2.76 -0.17 5.93
N TYR A 28 2.97 -0.98 6.96
CA TYR A 28 3.67 -0.57 8.17
C TYR A 28 5.13 -0.25 7.89
N THR A 29 5.79 -0.99 7.00
CA THR A 29 7.17 -0.68 6.57
C THR A 29 7.25 0.72 5.96
N PHE A 30 6.33 1.07 5.05
CA PHE A 30 6.30 2.40 4.42
C PHE A 30 5.93 3.51 5.42
N MET A 31 5.03 3.23 6.36
CA MET A 31 4.67 4.18 7.42
C MET A 31 5.84 4.44 8.39
N ILE A 32 6.57 3.38 8.77
CA ILE A 32 7.78 3.48 9.58
C ILE A 32 8.85 4.26 8.81
N PHE A 33 9.03 3.98 7.51
CA PHE A 33 9.96 4.73 6.65
C PHE A 33 9.62 6.23 6.61
N GLN A 34 8.34 6.59 6.45
CA GLN A 34 7.87 7.98 6.52
C GLN A 34 8.25 8.65 7.85
N SER A 35 8.01 7.97 8.97
CA SER A 35 8.34 8.48 10.30
C SER A 35 9.84 8.64 10.49
N PHE A 36 10.61 7.59 10.18
CA PHE A 36 12.06 7.56 10.31
C PHE A 36 12.73 8.65 9.47
N ALA A 37 12.32 8.81 8.20
CA ALA A 37 12.86 9.82 7.31
C ALA A 37 12.74 11.24 7.88
N LYS A 38 11.58 11.57 8.49
CA LYS A 38 11.34 12.88 9.09
C LYS A 38 12.23 13.11 10.32
N TYR A 39 12.35 12.12 11.20
CA TYR A 39 13.25 12.21 12.35
C TYR A 39 14.72 12.33 11.91
N TYR A 40 15.14 11.54 10.93
CA TYR A 40 16.49 11.60 10.37
C TYR A 40 16.82 12.99 9.83
N VAL A 41 15.93 13.59 9.02
CA VAL A 41 16.11 14.94 8.49
C VAL A 41 16.15 15.98 9.60
N PHE A 42 15.27 15.87 10.60
CA PHE A 42 15.24 16.78 11.76
C PHE A 42 16.57 16.76 12.52
N PHE A 43 17.05 15.58 12.94
CA PHE A 43 18.30 15.46 13.69
C PHE A 43 19.52 15.84 12.85
N SER A 44 19.53 15.52 11.55
CA SER A 44 20.62 15.89 10.65
C SER A 44 20.71 17.39 10.42
N THR A 45 19.57 18.09 10.36
CA THR A 45 19.53 19.54 10.16
C THR A 45 19.89 20.28 11.45
N LYS A 46 19.42 19.78 12.61
CA LYS A 46 19.79 20.31 13.93
C LYS A 46 21.30 20.25 14.19
N LYS A 47 21.99 19.22 13.70
CA LYS A 47 23.45 19.11 13.81
C LYS A 47 24.22 20.08 12.92
N LYS A 48 23.63 20.53 11.80
CA LYS A 48 24.31 21.35 10.78
C LYS A 48 24.06 22.84 10.92
N ASN A 49 22.94 23.26 11.50
CA ASN A 49 22.53 24.66 11.57
C ASN A 49 22.47 25.17 13.01
N GLU A 50 22.90 26.42 13.22
CA GLU A 50 22.74 27.15 14.49
C GLU A 50 21.26 27.32 14.88
N LYS A 51 20.38 27.48 13.88
CA LYS A 51 18.93 27.49 14.06
C LYS A 51 18.38 26.11 13.72
N SER A 52 18.02 25.35 14.76
CA SER A 52 17.33 24.07 14.59
C SER A 52 15.94 24.31 14.00
N PRO A 53 15.59 23.70 12.85
CA PRO A 53 14.22 23.78 12.36
C PRO A 53 13.27 23.14 13.38
N SER A 54 12.04 23.61 13.41
CA SER A 54 10.99 22.99 14.22
C SER A 54 10.59 21.65 13.62
N LEU A 55 10.06 20.74 14.44
CA LEU A 55 9.48 19.48 13.94
C LEU A 55 8.34 19.74 12.95
N ARG A 56 7.61 20.85 13.09
CA ARG A 56 6.51 21.21 12.21
C ARG A 56 7.02 21.52 10.79
N GLU A 57 8.07 22.31 10.67
CA GLU A 57 8.69 22.66 9.39
C GLU A 57 9.19 21.38 8.67
N VAL A 58 9.86 20.48 9.39
CA VAL A 58 10.34 19.22 8.80
C VAL A 58 9.18 18.30 8.41
N LYS A 59 8.08 18.29 9.18
CA LYS A 59 6.93 17.41 8.93
C LYS A 59 6.03 17.86 7.78
N TYR A 60 5.91 19.17 7.54
CA TYR A 60 4.86 19.72 6.67
C TYR A 60 5.37 20.65 5.56
N GLU A 61 6.61 21.16 5.64
CA GLU A 61 7.10 22.18 4.70
C GLU A 61 8.21 21.65 3.77
N GLN A 62 8.57 20.37 3.89
CA GLN A 62 9.58 19.71 3.06
C GLN A 62 9.08 19.52 1.62
N LYS A 63 9.65 20.28 0.68
CA LYS A 63 9.32 20.21 -0.75
C LYS A 63 10.27 19.36 -1.60
N ARG A 64 11.34 18.81 -1.02
CA ARG A 64 12.37 18.01 -1.71
C ARG A 64 13.04 17.01 -0.75
N GLY A 65 13.77 16.04 -1.30
CA GLY A 65 14.65 15.17 -0.51
C GLY A 65 13.95 13.98 0.16
N LEU A 66 14.62 13.39 1.17
CA LEU A 66 14.23 12.12 1.80
C LEU A 66 12.86 12.17 2.48
N ALA A 67 12.54 13.27 3.16
CA ALA A 67 11.24 13.44 3.82
C ALA A 67 10.09 13.43 2.80
N LEU A 68 10.22 14.18 1.70
CA LEU A 68 9.23 14.18 0.62
C LEU A 68 9.09 12.79 -0.01
N LEU A 69 10.20 12.12 -0.30
CA LEU A 69 10.18 10.77 -0.87
C LEU A 69 9.38 9.80 0.01
N ALA A 70 9.65 9.83 1.32
CA ALA A 70 8.99 8.95 2.27
C ALA A 70 7.51 9.29 2.44
N ASP A 71 7.16 10.58 2.42
CA ASP A 71 5.76 11.03 2.38
C ASP A 71 5.03 10.51 1.14
N ARG A 72 5.61 10.69 -0.05
CA ARG A 72 4.98 10.24 -1.30
C ARG A 72 4.88 8.73 -1.38
N THR A 73 5.85 8.01 -0.84
CA THR A 73 5.83 6.54 -0.73
C THR A 73 4.62 6.07 0.08
N PHE A 74 4.47 6.56 1.31
CA PHE A 74 3.38 6.12 2.17
C PHE A 74 2.02 6.65 1.71
N LEU A 75 1.93 7.94 1.36
CA LEU A 75 0.67 8.53 0.90
C LEU A 75 0.12 7.83 -0.33
N ASN A 76 0.96 7.46 -1.30
CA ASN A 76 0.46 6.75 -2.46
C ASN A 76 -0.02 5.33 -2.15
N MET A 77 0.56 4.67 -1.14
CA MET A 77 0.03 3.40 -0.65
C MET A 77 -1.29 3.59 0.10
N LEU A 78 -1.39 4.65 0.93
CA LEU A 78 -2.60 5.01 1.65
C LEU A 78 -3.78 5.31 0.72
N GLU A 79 -3.56 6.12 -0.31
CA GLU A 79 -4.54 6.48 -1.35
C GLU A 79 -5.15 5.23 -2.03
N GLN A 80 -4.35 4.19 -2.23
CA GLN A 80 -4.79 2.95 -2.87
C GLN A 80 -5.22 1.85 -1.88
N SER A 81 -5.07 2.08 -0.57
CA SER A 81 -5.35 1.08 0.46
C SER A 81 -6.81 0.67 0.48
N VAL A 82 -7.71 1.65 0.56
CA VAL A 82 -9.15 1.38 0.64
C VAL A 82 -9.62 0.67 -0.63
N PRO A 83 -9.35 1.16 -1.86
CA PRO A 83 -9.75 0.45 -3.07
C PRO A 83 -9.17 -0.96 -3.19
N LEU A 84 -7.90 -1.19 -2.83
CA LEU A 84 -7.29 -2.52 -2.92
C LEU A 84 -7.95 -3.51 -1.96
N ILE A 85 -8.00 -3.16 -0.67
CA ILE A 85 -8.51 -4.08 0.36
C ILE A 85 -9.98 -4.39 0.10
N THR A 86 -10.81 -3.38 -0.18
CA THR A 86 -12.23 -3.62 -0.41
C THR A 86 -12.47 -4.44 -1.68
N SER A 87 -11.82 -4.10 -2.80
CA SER A 87 -12.04 -4.81 -4.07
C SER A 87 -11.55 -6.25 -4.03
N THR A 88 -10.39 -6.53 -3.44
CA THR A 88 -9.83 -7.89 -3.38
C THR A 88 -10.55 -8.79 -2.38
N TRP A 89 -11.01 -8.24 -1.25
CA TRP A 89 -11.88 -8.98 -0.34
C TRP A 89 -13.24 -9.27 -0.95
N LEU A 90 -13.84 -8.29 -1.63
CA LEU A 90 -15.11 -8.51 -2.30
C LEU A 90 -14.99 -9.57 -3.41
N TYR A 91 -13.94 -9.48 -4.24
CA TYR A 91 -13.64 -10.51 -5.25
C TYR A 91 -13.38 -11.88 -4.61
N GLY A 92 -12.65 -11.93 -3.50
CA GLY A 92 -12.36 -13.20 -2.82
C GLY A 92 -13.58 -13.87 -2.20
N LEU A 93 -14.55 -13.09 -1.72
CA LEU A 93 -15.79 -13.60 -1.12
C LEU A 93 -16.81 -14.04 -2.17
N VAL A 94 -16.84 -13.38 -3.35
CA VAL A 94 -17.87 -13.58 -4.38
C VAL A 94 -17.38 -14.45 -5.54
N VAL A 95 -16.08 -14.45 -5.83
CA VAL A 95 -15.52 -15.06 -7.04
C VAL A 95 -14.51 -16.14 -6.71
N ASP A 96 -13.33 -15.78 -6.20
CA ASP A 96 -12.26 -16.73 -5.89
C ASP A 96 -11.23 -16.13 -4.90
N PRO A 97 -11.14 -16.65 -3.67
CA PRO A 97 -10.19 -16.15 -2.67
C PRO A 97 -8.73 -16.49 -2.99
N THR A 98 -8.46 -17.57 -3.73
CA THR A 98 -7.10 -17.94 -4.15
C THR A 98 -6.60 -16.96 -5.20
N PHE A 99 -7.41 -16.67 -6.22
CA PHE A 99 -7.03 -15.69 -7.23
C PHE A 99 -6.99 -14.26 -6.65
N ALA A 100 -7.88 -13.91 -5.72
CA ALA A 100 -7.81 -12.65 -4.96
C ALA A 100 -6.44 -12.47 -4.28
N SER A 101 -5.92 -13.52 -3.65
CA SER A 101 -4.61 -13.48 -3.00
C SER A 101 -3.48 -13.21 -3.99
N THR A 102 -3.56 -13.80 -5.19
CA THR A 102 -2.59 -13.57 -6.27
C THR A 102 -2.60 -12.12 -6.72
N LEU A 103 -3.79 -11.52 -6.87
CA LEU A 103 -3.94 -10.11 -7.20
C LEU A 103 -3.27 -9.19 -6.17
N VAL A 104 -3.42 -9.48 -4.87
CA VAL A 104 -2.75 -8.73 -3.81
C VAL A 104 -1.23 -8.85 -3.90
N TYR A 105 -0.68 -10.04 -4.18
CA TYR A 105 0.77 -10.20 -4.35
C TYR A 105 1.31 -9.49 -5.60
N ILE A 106 0.57 -9.51 -6.72
CA ILE A 106 0.91 -8.74 -7.92
C ILE A 106 0.94 -7.25 -7.59
N TYR A 107 -0.06 -6.76 -6.86
CA TYR A 107 -0.08 -5.37 -6.39
C TYR A 107 1.19 -5.05 -5.58
N LEU A 108 1.56 -5.91 -4.63
CA LEU A 108 2.75 -5.70 -3.79
C LEU A 108 4.04 -5.71 -4.60
N PHE A 109 4.17 -6.60 -5.57
CA PHE A 109 5.32 -6.67 -6.46
C PHE A 109 5.58 -5.34 -7.17
N PHE A 110 4.54 -4.71 -7.72
CA PHE A 110 4.66 -3.40 -8.37
C PHE A 110 4.74 -2.23 -7.37
N ARG A 111 4.19 -2.39 -6.16
CA ARG A 111 4.22 -1.37 -5.10
C ARG A 111 5.60 -1.20 -4.45
N LEU A 112 6.30 -2.29 -4.19
CA LEU A 112 7.60 -2.29 -3.49
C LEU A 112 8.65 -1.36 -4.11
N PRO A 113 8.84 -1.29 -5.45
CA PRO A 113 9.82 -0.40 -6.06
C PRO A 113 9.41 1.08 -6.10
N TYR A 114 8.21 1.46 -5.60
CA TYR A 114 7.71 2.84 -5.66
C TYR A 114 8.74 3.89 -5.17
N PRO A 115 9.45 3.73 -4.03
CA PRO A 115 10.41 4.75 -3.58
C PRO A 115 11.56 4.98 -4.57
N LEU A 116 11.96 3.94 -5.30
CA LEU A 116 13.00 4.04 -6.32
C LEU A 116 12.46 4.73 -7.57
N LEU A 117 11.29 4.29 -8.04
CA LEU A 117 10.64 4.82 -9.23
C LEU A 117 10.18 6.28 -9.05
N PHE A 118 9.78 6.68 -7.84
CA PHE A 118 9.44 8.06 -7.52
C PHE A 118 10.63 9.01 -7.73
N LYS A 119 11.86 8.57 -7.41
CA LYS A 119 13.07 9.37 -7.65
C LYS A 119 13.36 9.57 -9.13
N LEU A 120 13.02 8.58 -9.96
CA LEU A 120 13.18 8.65 -11.41
C LEU A 120 12.11 9.53 -12.07
N GLY A 121 10.98 9.75 -11.41
CA GLY A 121 9.89 10.57 -11.91
C GLY A 121 9.11 9.90 -13.06
N PRO A 122 8.25 10.65 -13.76
CA PRO A 122 7.58 10.16 -14.96
C PRO A 122 8.56 9.88 -16.10
N PRO A 123 8.36 8.81 -16.91
CA PRO A 123 7.22 7.88 -16.86
C PRO A 123 7.40 6.70 -15.89
N PHE A 124 8.56 6.54 -15.27
CA PHE A 124 8.92 5.37 -14.47
C PHE A 124 7.99 5.13 -13.27
N ILE A 125 7.46 6.20 -12.66
CA ILE A 125 6.47 6.09 -11.59
C ILE A 125 5.22 5.29 -11.99
N PHE A 126 4.84 5.32 -13.28
CA PHE A 126 3.70 4.57 -13.79
C PHE A 126 3.92 3.06 -13.79
N LEU A 127 5.17 2.59 -13.77
CA LEU A 127 5.47 1.16 -13.62
C LEU A 127 5.03 0.61 -12.25
N SER A 128 4.93 1.49 -11.24
CA SER A 128 4.40 1.11 -9.92
C SER A 128 2.89 1.33 -9.81
N THR A 129 2.37 2.40 -10.42
CA THR A 129 0.97 2.78 -10.22
C THR A 129 0.01 2.16 -11.23
N GLY A 130 0.40 2.05 -12.49
CA GLY A 130 -0.43 1.50 -13.58
C GLY A 130 -0.93 0.08 -13.31
N PRO A 131 -0.02 -0.90 -13.09
CA PRO A 131 -0.42 -2.28 -12.78
C PRO A 131 -1.30 -2.38 -11.54
N ASN A 132 -1.06 -1.55 -10.53
CA ASN A 132 -1.86 -1.51 -9.31
C ASN A 132 -3.31 -1.05 -9.57
N TYR A 133 -3.52 -0.06 -10.45
CA TYR A 133 -4.85 0.31 -10.89
C TYR A 133 -5.54 -0.81 -11.68
N CYS A 134 -4.78 -1.54 -12.53
CA CYS A 134 -5.32 -2.69 -13.26
C CYS A 134 -5.80 -3.80 -12.31
N VAL A 135 -5.04 -4.10 -11.26
CA VAL A 135 -5.44 -5.07 -10.23
C VAL A 135 -6.76 -4.69 -9.58
N ILE A 136 -6.87 -3.44 -9.10
CA ILE A 136 -8.08 -2.93 -8.42
C ILE A 136 -9.27 -2.93 -9.38
N GLY A 137 -9.09 -2.41 -10.60
CA GLY A 137 -10.12 -2.35 -11.62
C GLY A 137 -10.61 -3.74 -12.03
N TYR A 138 -9.70 -4.70 -12.21
CA TYR A 138 -10.05 -6.08 -12.51
C TYR A 138 -10.91 -6.70 -11.41
N ALA A 139 -10.50 -6.58 -10.14
CA ALA A 139 -11.23 -7.14 -9.01
C ALA A 139 -12.65 -6.53 -8.91
N LEU A 140 -12.79 -5.22 -9.07
CA LEU A 140 -14.08 -4.53 -9.07
C LEU A 140 -14.99 -4.99 -10.22
N VAL A 141 -14.49 -4.97 -11.46
CA VAL A 141 -15.28 -5.35 -12.65
C VAL A 141 -15.74 -6.79 -12.54
N LYS A 142 -14.85 -7.71 -12.19
CA LYS A 142 -15.20 -9.13 -12.11
C LYS A 142 -16.20 -9.41 -11.00
N THR A 143 -16.11 -8.70 -9.87
CA THR A 143 -17.12 -8.84 -8.83
C THR A 143 -18.46 -8.28 -9.27
N GLY A 144 -18.50 -7.11 -9.91
CA GLY A 144 -19.74 -6.53 -10.43
C GLY A 144 -20.43 -7.47 -11.43
N LEU A 145 -19.66 -8.07 -12.35
CA LEU A 145 -20.19 -9.06 -13.30
C LEU A 145 -20.74 -10.31 -12.60
N ALA A 146 -20.04 -10.82 -11.58
CA ALA A 146 -20.51 -11.97 -10.82
C ALA A 146 -21.83 -11.68 -10.09
N SER A 147 -22.00 -10.47 -9.55
CA SER A 147 -23.25 -10.07 -8.88
C SER A 147 -24.45 -9.94 -9.81
N LEU A 148 -24.22 -9.69 -11.12
CA LEU A 148 -25.29 -9.59 -12.12
C LEU A 148 -25.72 -10.96 -12.67
N ALA A 149 -24.90 -11.99 -12.46
CA ALA A 149 -25.13 -13.34 -12.96
C ALA A 149 -25.72 -14.30 -11.90
N ALA A 150 -25.81 -13.85 -10.64
CA ALA A 150 -26.41 -14.57 -9.52
C ALA A 150 -27.91 -14.27 -9.40
#